data_AF-A0A514WU99-F1
#
_entry.id   AF-A0A514WU99-F1
#
_cell.length_a   1.000
_cell.length_b   1.000
_cell.length_c   1.000
_cell.angle_alpha   90.00
_cell.angle_beta   90.00
_cell.angle_gamma   90.00
#
_symmetry.space_group_name_H-M   'P 1'
#
loop_
_entity.id
_entity.type
_entity.pdbx_description
1 polymer ?
#
loop_
_entity_poly.entity_id
_entity_poly.type
_entity_poly.pdbx_seq_one_letter_code
_entity_poly.pdbx_strand_id
1 'polypeptide(L)'
;MEQESTQKRSLLIIKSHAQGLAPAESFLKNRDWVIKSTANLKEALIYLVQNQPQFVMVSIDHPNRKVRNLPKVLTQAFPVVVIAFSETASAANLKILSETSAEYAIFPPITGPSIERTVNKYYKDLQTKGLSASSRDSSWGQAEGGQAGMISIKGANGSNEASANFLAQFLAGDNDDQALMGSLSSKLDASQQGSQGDAMHARSSSSQADANPSNANGISALEKNNPFANAMQADEPKQADYHPSQKKNNGPGWAPTEMPAPSKERPGAESLDYDRKRLAGQDSLMSQGARDALEKSCINFTEPVVELEKATNMACILVESSRFSGYLIAAMAKDKKMDTLFIDKVRSRLFKFLRDNGEQLPDSETMPIKVKEVPFEDWALEHADFLRKSAHNGEEIAMAFFPRRDLKVKLLDCSDEEMAAIHIDELSSDIPVEFNVYIYLPRNNKYLLYTPCGGTFMHNQKERLVNSGVSHLHILRLELAGLDKYRAQNFLNDKINEFQAKERDKVLV
;
A
#
# COMPACT_ATOMS: atom_id res chain seq x y z
N MET A 1 21.02 -2.93 -9.34
CA MET A 1 20.56 -2.10 -8.21
C MET A 1 19.47 -1.21 -8.74
N GLU A 2 18.23 -1.68 -8.69
CA GLU A 2 17.07 -0.90 -9.11
C GLU A 2 16.89 0.27 -8.14
N GLN A 3 16.80 1.48 -8.67
CA GLN A 3 16.40 2.65 -7.92
C GLN A 3 14.91 2.50 -7.59
N GLU A 4 14.62 1.88 -6.46
CA GLU A 4 13.30 1.89 -5.82
C GLU A 4 12.83 3.34 -5.81
N SER A 5 11.75 3.66 -6.54
CA SER A 5 11.22 5.02 -6.63
C SER A 5 10.93 5.49 -5.21
N THR A 6 11.80 6.32 -4.66
CA THR A 6 11.76 6.75 -3.26
C THR A 6 10.51 7.58 -3.06
N GLN A 7 9.44 6.92 -2.61
CA GLN A 7 8.18 7.57 -2.29
C GLN A 7 8.50 8.71 -1.32
N LYS A 8 8.23 9.94 -1.77
CA LYS A 8 8.67 11.14 -1.06
C LYS A 8 7.99 11.20 0.30
N ARG A 9 8.78 11.04 1.37
CA ARG A 9 8.27 11.01 2.74
C ARG A 9 7.79 12.40 3.16
N SER A 10 6.57 12.52 3.65
CA SER A 10 5.99 13.78 4.13
C SER A 10 5.78 13.77 5.65
N LEU A 11 6.24 14.83 6.32
CA LEU A 11 6.25 14.96 7.77
C LEU A 11 5.75 16.34 8.20
N LEU A 12 4.76 16.38 9.09
CA LEU A 12 4.34 17.59 9.80
C LEU A 12 4.89 17.53 11.24
N ILE A 13 5.55 18.59 11.69
CA ILE A 13 6.08 18.72 13.06
C ILE A 13 5.36 19.86 13.77
N ILE A 14 4.68 19.54 14.87
CA ILE A 14 4.04 20.49 15.79
C ILE A 14 4.95 20.66 17.01
N LYS A 15 5.71 21.75 17.05
CA LYS A 15 6.78 22.00 18.02
C LYS A 15 6.42 23.10 19.02
N SER A 16 6.91 23.01 20.25
CA SER A 16 6.79 24.02 21.31
C SER A 16 7.45 25.34 20.93
N HIS A 17 8.65 25.27 20.33
CA HIS A 17 9.46 26.44 20.01
C HIS A 17 9.78 26.52 18.52
N ALA A 18 9.64 27.71 17.92
CA ALA A 18 9.86 27.91 16.50
C ALA A 18 11.26 27.47 16.00
N GLN A 19 12.29 27.50 16.84
CA GLN A 19 13.66 27.15 16.46
C GLN A 19 14.20 25.85 17.10
N GLY A 20 13.42 25.18 17.95
CA GLY A 20 13.91 24.05 18.76
C GLY A 20 14.44 22.84 17.95
N LEU A 21 13.97 22.67 16.71
CA LEU A 21 14.28 21.51 15.87
C LEU A 21 14.99 21.83 14.54
N ALA A 22 15.54 23.05 14.39
CA ALA A 22 16.17 23.45 13.13
C ALA A 22 17.28 22.48 12.63
N PRO A 23 18.15 21.91 13.48
CA PRO A 23 19.15 20.93 13.02
C PRO A 23 18.52 19.62 12.50
N ALA A 24 17.47 19.13 13.16
CA ALA A 24 16.76 17.93 12.74
C ALA A 24 16.00 18.16 11.42
N GLU A 25 15.37 19.32 11.26
CA GLU A 25 14.70 19.72 10.02
C GLU A 25 15.68 19.81 8.84
N SER A 26 16.85 20.42 9.03
CA SER A 26 17.89 20.52 8.01
C SER A 26 18.38 19.14 7.58
N PHE A 27 18.66 18.25 8.54
CA PHE A 27 19.07 16.87 8.28
C PHE A 27 18.07 16.10 7.42
N LEU A 28 16.78 16.18 7.75
CA LEU A 28 15.74 15.45 7.03
C LEU A 28 15.47 16.06 5.64
N LYS A 29 15.54 17.39 5.49
CA LYS A 29 15.45 18.06 4.17
C LYS A 29 16.58 17.62 3.23
N ASN A 30 17.78 17.42 3.74
CA ASN A 30 18.93 16.88 2.97
C ASN A 30 18.75 15.42 2.53
N ARG A 31 17.66 14.75 2.95
CA ARG A 31 17.28 13.38 2.57
C ARG A 31 15.93 13.34 1.86
N ASP A 32 15.58 14.43 1.17
CA ASP A 32 14.38 14.57 0.35
C ASP A 32 13.04 14.46 1.08
N TRP A 33 13.02 14.69 2.40
CA TRP A 33 11.76 14.76 3.15
C TRP A 33 11.01 16.06 2.85
N VAL A 34 9.69 15.96 2.62
CA VAL A 34 8.78 17.11 2.61
C VAL A 34 8.38 17.42 4.04
N ILE A 35 8.96 18.47 4.61
CA ILE A 35 8.72 18.81 6.02
C ILE A 35 8.03 20.16 6.14
N LYS A 36 6.92 20.16 6.89
CA LYS A 36 6.35 21.38 7.46
C LYS A 36 6.53 21.34 8.96
N SER A 37 7.02 22.43 9.52
CA SER A 37 7.25 22.56 10.96
C SER A 37 6.65 23.86 11.45
N THR A 38 5.83 23.81 12.50
CA THR A 38 5.13 24.99 13.04
C THR A 38 4.88 24.84 14.53
N ALA A 39 4.84 25.97 15.23
CA ALA A 39 4.36 26.06 16.62
C ALA A 39 2.91 26.55 16.70
N ASN A 40 2.28 26.85 15.55
CA ASN A 40 0.92 27.33 15.49
C ASN A 40 -0.03 26.17 15.18
N LEU A 41 -0.90 25.84 16.14
CA LEU A 41 -1.90 24.77 16.01
C LEU A 41 -2.80 24.96 14.78
N LYS A 42 -3.25 26.19 14.49
CA LYS A 42 -4.13 26.47 13.35
C LYS A 42 -3.42 26.16 12.02
N GLU A 43 -2.17 26.61 11.88
CA GLU A 43 -1.37 26.33 10.68
C GLU A 43 -1.12 24.84 10.50
N ALA A 44 -0.85 24.12 11.60
CA ALA A 44 -0.67 22.68 11.58
C ALA A 44 -1.92 21.94 11.08
N LEU A 45 -3.10 22.31 11.58
CA LEU A 45 -4.37 21.68 11.19
C LEU A 45 -4.75 21.98 9.74
N ILE A 46 -4.55 23.23 9.27
CA ILE A 46 -4.73 23.59 7.85
C ILE A 46 -3.82 22.72 6.98
N TYR A 47 -2.53 22.62 7.34
CA TYR A 47 -1.57 21.83 6.58
C TYR A 47 -1.93 20.34 6.57
N LEU A 48 -2.35 19.80 7.70
CA LEU A 48 -2.77 18.40 7.85
C LEU A 48 -3.91 18.05 6.90
N VAL A 49 -4.96 18.88 6.85
CA VAL A 49 -6.12 18.65 5.97
C VAL A 49 -5.76 18.80 4.49
N GLN A 50 -4.94 19.80 4.15
CA GLN A 50 -4.60 20.09 2.75
C GLN A 50 -3.58 19.13 2.15
N ASN A 51 -2.58 18.69 2.92
CA ASN A 51 -1.43 17.96 2.40
C ASN A 51 -1.39 16.50 2.84
N GLN A 52 -2.26 16.09 3.79
CA GLN A 52 -2.37 14.73 4.33
C GLN A 52 -0.98 14.08 4.54
N PRO A 53 -0.12 14.67 5.38
CA PRO A 53 1.23 14.15 5.63
C PRO A 53 1.17 12.72 6.18
N GLN A 54 2.12 11.87 5.75
CA GLN A 54 2.19 10.47 6.21
C GLN A 54 2.48 10.37 7.72
N PHE A 55 3.34 11.27 8.21
CA PHE A 55 3.78 11.31 9.60
C PHE A 55 3.44 12.66 10.23
N VAL A 56 2.99 12.62 11.49
CA VAL A 56 2.78 13.81 12.31
C VAL A 56 3.52 13.65 13.63
N MET A 57 4.48 14.54 13.88
CA MET A 57 5.19 14.64 15.14
C MET A 57 4.54 15.70 16.03
N VAL A 58 4.24 15.34 17.28
CA VAL A 58 3.60 16.26 18.24
C VAL A 58 4.43 16.39 19.52
N SER A 59 4.84 17.61 19.83
CA SER A 59 5.53 17.94 21.08
C SER A 59 4.55 17.87 22.26
N ILE A 60 4.88 17.05 23.25
CA ILE A 60 4.10 16.90 24.50
C ILE A 60 4.34 18.04 25.49
N ASP A 61 5.43 18.78 25.32
CA ASP A 61 5.78 19.97 26.10
C ASP A 61 5.23 21.27 25.51
N HIS A 62 4.39 21.19 24.47
CA HIS A 62 3.79 22.34 23.81
C HIS A 62 3.02 23.24 24.81
N PRO A 63 3.16 24.59 24.74
CA PRO A 63 2.49 25.49 25.68
C PRO A 63 0.96 25.40 25.61
N ASN A 64 0.42 25.19 24.41
CA ASN A 64 -1.01 24.94 24.21
C ASN A 64 -1.42 23.52 24.65
N ARG A 65 -2.28 23.41 25.66
CA ARG A 65 -2.81 22.15 26.19
C ARG A 65 -3.55 21.31 25.15
N LYS A 66 -4.23 21.94 24.18
CA LYS A 66 -4.92 21.24 23.08
C LYS A 66 -3.93 20.43 22.23
N VAL A 67 -2.72 20.94 22.01
CA VAL A 67 -1.66 20.24 21.27
C VAL A 67 -1.24 18.96 22.00
N ARG A 68 -1.17 18.98 23.34
CA ARG A 68 -0.81 17.79 24.13
C ARG A 68 -1.82 16.66 24.02
N ASN A 69 -3.09 16.98 23.77
CA ASN A 69 -4.15 16.00 23.54
C ASN A 69 -4.25 15.54 22.09
N LEU A 70 -3.62 16.23 21.15
CA LEU A 70 -3.69 15.90 19.73
C LEU A 70 -3.26 14.47 19.40
N PRO A 71 -2.27 13.83 20.05
CA PRO A 71 -1.87 12.51 19.63
C PRO A 71 -3.02 11.50 19.61
N LYS A 72 -3.90 11.57 20.63
CA LYS A 72 -5.10 10.73 20.72
C LYS A 72 -6.16 11.09 19.68
N VAL A 73 -6.33 12.37 19.40
CA VAL A 73 -7.33 12.90 18.46
C VAL A 73 -6.95 12.57 17.01
N LEU A 74 -5.67 12.73 16.68
CA LEU A 74 -5.14 12.53 15.33
C LEU A 74 -5.16 11.06 14.91
N THR A 75 -4.81 10.13 15.81
CA THR A 75 -4.87 8.68 15.50
C THR A 75 -6.29 8.18 15.23
N GLN A 76 -7.31 8.87 15.75
CA GLN A 76 -8.71 8.52 15.53
C GLN A 76 -9.32 9.19 14.29
N ALA A 77 -8.94 10.46 14.04
CA ALA A 77 -9.58 11.26 13.00
C ALA A 77 -8.89 11.22 11.64
N PHE A 78 -7.62 10.80 11.59
CA PHE A 78 -6.80 10.81 10.38
C PHE A 78 -6.02 9.51 10.22
N PRO A 79 -5.87 9.00 8.98
CA PRO A 79 -5.03 7.85 8.68
C PRO A 79 -3.54 8.25 8.63
N VAL A 80 -3.02 8.84 9.71
CA VAL A 80 -1.65 9.34 9.81
C VAL A 80 -0.91 8.69 10.97
N VAL A 81 0.40 8.48 10.81
CA VAL A 81 1.23 7.94 11.89
C VAL A 81 1.61 9.07 12.83
N VAL A 82 1.13 8.99 14.06
CA VAL A 82 1.42 9.99 15.10
C VAL A 82 2.63 9.56 15.92
N ILE A 83 3.61 10.45 16.02
CA ILE A 83 4.83 10.27 16.82
C ILE A 83 4.86 11.34 17.91
N ALA A 84 4.72 10.95 19.17
CA ALA A 84 4.87 11.87 20.29
C ALA A 84 6.36 12.14 20.59
N PHE A 85 6.72 13.35 20.99
CA PHE A 85 8.08 13.65 21.42
C PHE A 85 8.13 14.76 22.47
N SER A 86 9.26 14.87 23.17
CA SER A 86 9.55 15.99 24.08
C SER A 86 10.74 16.78 23.54
N GLU A 87 10.69 18.11 23.55
CA GLU A 87 11.84 18.95 23.18
C GLU A 87 12.84 19.05 24.34
N THR A 88 12.31 19.08 25.56
CA THR A 88 13.10 19.23 26.78
C THR A 88 13.20 17.91 27.56
N ALA A 89 14.36 17.68 28.19
CA ALA A 89 14.63 16.49 29.00
C ALA A 89 14.17 16.61 30.47
N SER A 90 13.05 17.31 30.72
CA SER A 90 12.49 17.44 32.07
C SER A 90 11.83 16.14 32.52
N ALA A 91 12.05 15.70 33.76
CA ALA A 91 11.44 14.51 34.33
C ALA A 91 9.89 14.52 34.23
N ALA A 92 9.27 15.69 34.38
CA ALA A 92 7.83 15.85 34.22
C ALA A 92 7.37 15.55 32.78
N ASN A 93 8.12 16.01 31.78
CA ASN A 93 7.79 15.80 30.38
C ASN A 93 8.06 14.34 29.97
N LEU A 94 9.14 13.73 30.44
CA LEU A 94 9.40 12.31 30.19
C LEU A 94 8.28 11.41 30.73
N LYS A 95 7.74 11.75 31.91
CA LYS A 95 6.57 11.05 32.47
C LYS A 95 5.33 11.20 31.57
N ILE A 96 4.98 12.42 31.19
CA ILE A 96 3.84 12.68 30.28
C ILE A 96 4.02 11.95 28.94
N LEU A 97 5.24 11.94 28.39
CA LEU A 97 5.55 11.26 27.13
C LEU A 97 5.35 9.74 27.26
N SER A 98 5.76 9.16 28.39
CA SER A 98 5.56 7.72 28.66
C SER A 98 4.09 7.34 28.90
N GLU A 99 3.27 8.27 29.39
CA GLU A 99 1.84 8.10 29.62
C GLU A 99 0.99 8.42 28.37
N THR A 100 1.60 8.97 27.33
CA THR A 100 0.90 9.35 26.09
C THR A 100 0.47 8.10 25.33
N SER A 101 -0.77 8.07 24.85
CA SER A 101 -1.35 6.97 24.06
C SER A 101 -0.81 6.82 22.62
N ALA A 102 0.28 7.52 22.29
CA ALA A 102 0.90 7.42 20.96
C ALA A 102 1.68 6.12 20.85
N GLU A 103 1.49 5.40 19.74
CA GLU A 103 2.21 4.14 19.48
C GLU A 103 3.72 4.33 19.36
N TYR A 104 4.14 5.48 18.82
CA TYR A 104 5.53 5.84 18.62
C TYR A 104 5.88 7.08 19.43
N ALA A 105 7.01 7.02 20.15
CA ALA A 105 7.52 8.12 20.95
C ALA A 105 9.03 8.32 20.74
N ILE A 106 9.50 9.57 20.77
CA ILE A 106 10.92 9.93 20.70
C ILE A 106 11.30 10.72 21.95
N PHE A 107 12.23 10.18 22.73
CA PHE A 107 12.80 10.84 23.89
C PHE A 107 13.97 11.78 23.48
N PRO A 108 14.16 12.91 24.19
CA PRO A 108 15.29 13.83 23.95
C PRO A 108 16.66 13.13 24.03
N PRO A 109 17.68 13.59 23.27
CA PRO A 109 17.61 14.70 22.32
C PRO A 109 16.95 14.30 20.99
N ILE A 110 16.16 15.22 20.43
CA ILE A 110 15.48 15.02 19.15
C ILE A 110 16.46 15.36 18.03
N THR A 111 16.83 14.35 17.24
CA THR A 111 17.80 14.47 16.15
C THR A 111 17.20 13.91 14.87
N GLY A 112 17.66 14.37 13.70
CA GLY A 112 17.21 13.81 12.42
C GLY A 112 17.33 12.27 12.35
N PRO A 113 18.46 11.67 12.77
CA PRO A 113 18.60 10.21 12.87
C PRO A 113 17.59 9.52 13.81
N SER A 114 17.22 10.14 14.94
CA SER A 114 16.23 9.52 15.84
C SER A 114 14.84 9.51 15.22
N ILE A 115 14.46 10.56 14.48
CA ILE A 115 13.20 10.61 13.72
C ILE A 115 13.17 9.52 12.64
N GLU A 116 14.23 9.40 11.85
CA GLU A 116 14.32 8.41 10.78
C GLU A 116 14.30 6.98 11.32
N ARG A 117 14.96 6.69 12.44
CA ARG A 117 14.90 5.38 13.10
C ARG A 117 13.49 5.01 13.53
N THR A 118 12.74 5.97 14.08
CA THR A 118 11.35 5.73 14.49
C THR A 118 10.45 5.45 13.29
N VAL A 119 10.62 6.18 12.19
CA VAL A 119 9.87 5.92 10.95
C VAL A 119 10.26 4.58 10.30
N ASN A 120 11.54 4.23 10.27
CA ASN A 120 11.98 2.92 9.79
C ASN A 120 11.47 1.78 10.70
N LYS A 121 11.37 2.02 12.01
CA LYS A 121 10.72 1.10 12.95
C LYS A 121 9.24 0.91 12.60
N TYR A 122 8.50 2.00 12.34
CA TYR A 122 7.11 1.90 11.88
C TYR A 122 6.97 1.03 10.63
N TYR A 123 7.81 1.21 9.61
CA TYR A 123 7.75 0.38 8.41
C TYR A 123 8.08 -1.10 8.68
N LYS A 124 9.05 -1.38 9.55
CA LYS A 124 9.34 -2.76 9.99
C LYS A 124 8.19 -3.38 10.77
N ASP A 125 7.56 -2.60 11.65
CA ASP A 125 6.40 -3.03 12.39
C ASP A 125 5.24 -3.30 11.43
N LEU A 126 5.04 -2.46 10.40
CA LEU A 126 4.02 -2.68 9.37
C LEU A 126 4.27 -3.95 8.56
N GLN A 127 5.51 -4.26 8.21
CA GLN A 127 5.88 -5.52 7.54
C GLN A 127 5.63 -6.74 8.45
N THR A 128 5.97 -6.61 9.73
CA THR A 128 5.80 -7.68 10.73
C THR A 128 4.32 -7.90 11.08
N LYS A 129 3.55 -6.80 11.17
CA LYS A 129 2.11 -6.80 11.39
C LYS A 129 1.36 -7.22 10.13
N GLY A 130 1.84 -6.91 8.92
CA GLY A 130 1.29 -7.48 7.68
C GLY A 130 1.31 -9.02 7.66
N LEU A 131 2.16 -9.63 8.49
CA LEU A 131 2.21 -11.09 8.71
C LEU A 131 1.46 -11.56 9.97
N SER A 132 0.91 -10.66 10.81
CA SER A 132 0.32 -11.01 12.13
C SER A 132 -0.81 -10.10 12.68
N ALA A 133 -1.30 -9.11 11.92
CA ALA A 133 -2.18 -8.03 12.40
C ALA A 133 -3.62 -8.44 12.74
N SER A 134 -4.05 -9.67 12.44
CA SER A 134 -5.40 -10.14 12.76
C SER A 134 -5.63 -10.47 14.25
N SER A 135 -4.67 -10.21 15.14
CA SER A 135 -4.73 -10.69 16.55
C SER A 135 -4.76 -9.61 17.63
N ARG A 136 -4.83 -8.30 17.32
CA ARG A 136 -4.56 -7.27 18.35
C ARG A 136 -5.50 -6.08 18.48
N ASP A 137 -6.70 -6.13 17.91
CA ASP A 137 -7.73 -5.20 18.34
C ASP A 137 -8.50 -5.79 19.55
N SER A 138 -8.58 -5.02 20.64
CA SER A 138 -9.41 -5.22 21.87
C SER A 138 -8.86 -5.87 23.17
N SER A 139 -7.55 -6.06 23.41
CA SER A 139 -7.07 -6.61 24.70
C SER A 139 -6.15 -5.72 25.56
N TRP A 140 -6.18 -4.39 25.43
CA TRP A 140 -5.40 -3.51 26.33
C TRP A 140 -6.21 -2.29 26.80
N GLY A 141 -6.60 -2.29 28.08
CA GLY A 141 -6.94 -1.07 28.82
C GLY A 141 -8.33 -0.98 29.44
N GLN A 142 -8.84 -2.02 30.11
CA GLN A 142 -9.88 -1.83 31.12
C GLN A 142 -9.20 -1.37 32.43
N ALA A 143 -8.84 -0.09 32.50
CA ALA A 143 -8.60 0.61 33.75
C ALA A 143 -9.84 1.43 34.04
N GLU A 144 -10.52 1.08 35.13
CA GLU A 144 -11.70 1.76 35.64
C GLU A 144 -11.42 3.25 35.91
N GLY A 145 -12.36 4.12 35.51
CA GLY A 145 -12.52 5.44 36.11
C GLY A 145 -12.69 6.60 35.14
N GLY A 146 -13.93 7.06 34.95
CA GLY A 146 -14.24 8.43 34.53
C GLY A 146 -15.06 8.55 33.25
N GLN A 147 -16.36 8.77 33.39
CA GLN A 147 -17.28 9.17 32.32
C GLN A 147 -16.77 10.40 31.56
N ALA A 148 -16.52 10.24 30.27
CA ALA A 148 -16.72 11.30 29.27
C ALA A 148 -17.10 10.62 27.95
N GLY A 149 -18.34 10.82 27.50
CA GLY A 149 -18.88 10.24 26.29
C GLY A 149 -18.05 10.62 25.06
N MET A 150 -17.31 9.66 24.53
CA MET A 150 -16.50 9.84 23.32
C MET A 150 -17.16 8.99 22.23
N ILE A 151 -17.81 9.66 21.28
CA ILE A 151 -18.47 9.05 20.12
C ILE A 151 -17.38 8.55 19.18
N SER A 152 -17.28 7.24 18.99
CA SER A 152 -16.40 6.65 17.98
C SER A 152 -17.08 6.79 16.61
N ILE A 153 -16.64 7.76 15.81
CA ILE A 153 -17.06 7.89 14.42
C ILE A 153 -16.15 6.99 13.59
N LYS A 154 -16.60 5.75 13.36
CA LYS A 154 -15.93 4.79 12.47
C LYS A 154 -16.08 5.27 11.03
N GLY A 155 -15.09 5.99 10.53
CA GLY A 155 -15.06 6.55 9.17
C GLY A 155 -14.87 5.45 8.13
N ALA A 156 -15.93 5.09 7.42
CA ALA A 156 -15.85 4.37 6.15
C ALA A 156 -15.59 5.39 5.03
N ASN A 157 -14.48 5.21 4.29
CA ASN A 157 -14.10 5.87 3.04
C ASN A 157 -14.42 7.38 2.88
N GLY A 158 -13.42 8.20 3.23
CA GLY A 158 -12.87 9.16 2.27
C GLY A 158 -13.51 10.54 2.09
N SER A 159 -14.49 10.97 2.90
CA SER A 159 -14.92 12.37 2.86
C SER A 159 -14.08 13.23 3.81
N ASN A 160 -13.23 14.12 3.27
CA ASN A 160 -12.47 15.13 4.02
C ASN A 160 -13.35 15.99 4.96
N GLU A 161 -14.66 16.04 4.71
CA GLU A 161 -15.64 16.80 5.48
C GLU A 161 -15.83 16.30 6.92
N ALA A 162 -15.83 14.98 7.15
CA ALA A 162 -16.05 14.42 8.49
C ALA A 162 -14.90 14.78 9.45
N SER A 163 -13.66 14.62 8.98
CA SER A 163 -12.47 15.00 9.75
C SER A 163 -12.38 16.52 9.97
N ALA A 164 -12.81 17.33 8.99
CA ALA A 164 -12.87 18.78 9.12
C ALA A 164 -13.89 19.23 10.18
N ASN A 165 -15.08 18.60 10.21
CA ASN A 165 -16.12 18.90 11.20
C ASN A 165 -15.70 18.51 12.62
N PHE A 166 -15.03 17.38 12.77
CA PHE A 166 -14.50 16.95 14.06
C PHE A 166 -13.40 17.90 14.57
N LEU A 167 -12.50 18.34 13.69
CA LEU A 167 -11.50 19.37 14.04
C LEU A 167 -12.15 20.70 14.41
N ALA A 168 -13.20 21.11 13.70
CA ALA A 168 -13.95 22.33 14.02
C ALA A 168 -14.56 22.25 15.43
N GLN A 169 -15.14 21.10 15.80
CA GLN A 169 -15.65 20.86 17.15
C GLN A 169 -14.54 20.87 18.21
N PHE A 170 -13.37 20.29 17.91
CA PHE A 170 -12.22 20.29 18.81
C PHE A 170 -11.68 21.71 19.08
N LEU A 171 -11.75 22.59 18.08
CA LEU A 171 -11.32 23.99 18.21
C LEU A 171 -12.36 24.88 18.90
N ALA A 172 -13.66 24.62 18.69
CA ALA A 172 -14.77 25.44 19.18
C ALA A 172 -14.98 25.42 20.72
N GLY A 173 -14.26 24.58 21.45
CA GLY A 173 -14.39 24.45 22.91
C GLY A 173 -13.78 25.58 23.76
N ASP A 174 -13.07 26.55 23.17
CA ASP A 174 -12.66 27.79 23.89
C ASP A 174 -13.45 28.97 23.32
N ASN A 175 -14.16 29.69 24.21
CA ASN A 175 -15.09 30.76 23.87
C ASN A 175 -14.46 32.03 23.25
N ASP A 176 -13.15 32.05 22.95
CA ASP A 176 -12.45 33.26 22.52
C ASP A 176 -12.18 33.39 21.00
N ASP A 177 -12.54 32.40 20.16
CA ASP A 177 -12.19 32.42 18.72
C ASP A 177 -13.35 32.01 17.76
N GLN A 178 -14.47 32.76 17.77
CA GLN A 178 -15.57 32.55 16.80
C GLN A 178 -15.22 32.96 15.34
N ALA A 179 -14.13 33.69 15.10
CA ALA A 179 -13.77 34.18 13.77
C ALA A 179 -13.16 33.10 12.83
N LEU A 180 -12.92 31.89 13.32
CA LEU A 180 -12.17 30.85 12.59
C LEU A 180 -13.00 30.05 11.58
N MET A 181 -14.28 29.82 11.86
CA MET A 181 -15.13 28.89 11.11
C MET A 181 -15.30 29.30 9.64
N GLY A 182 -15.39 30.60 9.36
CA GLY A 182 -15.59 31.11 7.99
C GLY A 182 -14.39 30.89 7.05
N SER A 183 -13.16 30.75 7.58
CA SER A 183 -11.94 30.70 6.76
C SER A 183 -11.54 29.30 6.30
N LEU A 184 -11.94 28.24 7.01
CA LEU A 184 -11.62 26.86 6.63
C LEU A 184 -12.61 26.33 5.59
N SER A 185 -13.91 26.66 5.74
CA SER A 185 -14.94 26.28 4.78
C SER A 185 -14.77 27.00 3.42
N SER A 186 -14.38 28.28 3.42
CA SER A 186 -14.22 29.06 2.18
C SER A 186 -12.97 28.71 1.36
N LYS A 187 -11.92 28.16 1.98
CA LYS A 187 -10.69 27.76 1.27
C LYS A 187 -10.76 26.38 0.62
N LEU A 188 -11.68 25.51 1.05
CA LEU A 188 -11.89 24.21 0.42
C LEU A 188 -12.70 24.35 -0.89
N ASP A 189 -13.62 25.30 -0.97
CA ASP A 189 -14.39 25.60 -2.20
C ASP A 189 -13.59 26.39 -3.25
N ALA A 190 -12.59 27.19 -2.83
CA ALA A 190 -11.87 28.08 -3.74
C ALA A 190 -10.76 27.43 -4.59
N SER A 191 -10.58 26.09 -4.52
CA SER A 191 -9.53 25.39 -5.28
C SER A 191 -9.98 24.87 -6.66
N GLN A 192 -11.19 25.22 -7.11
CA GLN A 192 -11.74 24.81 -8.42
C GLN A 192 -12.09 25.94 -9.39
N GLN A 193 -11.72 27.21 -9.13
CA GLN A 193 -11.92 28.30 -10.09
C GLN A 193 -10.64 29.06 -10.42
N GLY A 194 -10.49 29.30 -11.72
CA GLY A 194 -9.25 29.63 -12.39
C GLY A 194 -8.72 31.05 -12.21
N SER A 195 -7.48 31.13 -12.69
CA SER A 195 -6.64 32.27 -13.01
C SER A 195 -7.33 33.55 -13.51
N GLN A 196 -7.01 34.66 -12.85
CA GLN A 196 -6.71 36.02 -13.37
C GLN A 196 -6.15 36.76 -12.12
N GLY A 197 -4.88 37.15 -12.00
CA GLY A 197 -4.16 38.08 -12.87
C GLY A 197 -4.25 39.47 -12.22
N ASP A 198 -3.33 39.82 -11.32
CA ASP A 198 -2.88 41.22 -11.20
C ASP A 198 -1.59 41.38 -10.38
N ALA A 199 -0.72 42.24 -10.91
CA ALA A 199 0.60 42.55 -10.38
C ALA A 199 0.60 43.99 -9.86
N MET A 200 1.07 44.24 -8.62
CA MET A 200 1.57 45.57 -8.23
C MET A 200 2.59 45.52 -7.09
N HIS A 201 3.48 46.52 -7.17
CA HIS A 201 4.69 46.86 -6.42
C HIS A 201 4.55 47.13 -4.92
N ALA A 202 5.62 46.84 -4.16
CA ALA A 202 6.34 47.73 -3.22
C ALA A 202 7.53 46.94 -2.61
N ARG A 203 8.82 47.25 -2.84
CA ARG A 203 9.67 48.32 -2.25
C ARG A 203 9.51 48.52 -0.73
N SER A 204 10.47 48.07 0.07
CA SER A 204 11.46 48.94 0.77
C SER A 204 12.27 48.26 1.89
N SER A 205 13.55 48.63 1.98
CA SER A 205 14.45 48.79 3.17
C SER A 205 14.76 47.59 4.07
N SER A 206 16.00 47.08 4.26
CA SER A 206 17.34 47.64 4.59
C SER A 206 17.59 47.94 6.08
N SER A 207 18.38 47.07 6.74
CA SER A 207 19.36 47.30 7.83
C SER A 207 19.77 45.90 8.36
N GLN A 208 21.01 45.39 8.28
CA GLN A 208 22.34 45.83 8.71
C GLN A 208 22.45 46.05 10.23
N ALA A 209 23.02 45.06 10.93
CA ALA A 209 23.82 45.24 12.14
C ALA A 209 24.64 43.97 12.43
N ASP A 210 25.96 44.13 12.35
CA ASP A 210 27.00 43.25 12.88
C ASP A 210 26.93 43.15 14.41
N ALA A 211 27.23 41.97 14.98
CA ALA A 211 27.88 41.85 16.28
C ALA A 211 28.42 40.43 16.51
N ASN A 212 29.72 40.28 16.29
CA ASN A 212 30.58 39.27 16.88
C ASN A 212 30.79 39.62 18.38
N PRO A 213 30.93 38.64 19.30
CA PRO A 213 32.28 38.41 19.80
C PRO A 213 32.62 36.95 20.18
N SER A 214 33.79 36.54 19.71
CA SER A 214 34.91 35.89 20.43
C SER A 214 34.69 35.22 21.80
N ASN A 215 34.96 33.91 21.81
CA ASN A 215 36.10 33.24 22.49
C ASN A 215 36.26 33.37 24.02
N ALA A 216 36.07 32.25 24.73
CA ALA A 216 36.73 31.99 26.03
C ALA A 216 36.93 30.48 26.26
N ASN A 217 38.18 30.13 26.54
CA ASN A 217 38.71 28.84 26.94
C ASN A 217 38.09 28.30 28.24
N GLY A 218 38.05 26.97 28.37
CA GLY A 218 37.72 26.28 29.63
C GLY A 218 38.13 24.81 29.61
N ILE A 219 39.41 24.56 29.91
CA ILE A 219 40.04 23.27 30.19
C ILE A 219 39.34 22.58 31.37
N SER A 220 39.07 21.27 31.27
CA SER A 220 39.11 20.33 32.42
C SER A 220 39.09 18.88 31.92
N ALA A 221 40.27 18.27 31.94
CA ALA A 221 40.48 16.83 31.87
C ALA A 221 40.00 16.16 33.18
N LEU A 222 39.31 15.03 33.08
CA LEU A 222 39.24 14.06 34.17
C LEU A 222 39.03 12.65 33.60
N GLU A 223 40.15 12.02 33.22
CA GLU A 223 40.30 10.57 33.17
C GLU A 223 40.23 10.01 34.59
N LYS A 224 39.30 9.08 34.86
CA LYS A 224 39.51 8.00 35.83
C LYS A 224 38.72 6.75 35.44
N ASN A 225 39.48 5.73 35.04
CA ASN A 225 39.41 4.34 35.48
C ASN A 225 38.05 3.71 35.75
N ASN A 226 37.72 2.67 34.98
CA ASN A 226 37.14 1.47 35.59
C ASN A 226 37.62 0.18 34.88
N PRO A 227 38.27 -0.75 35.62
CA PRO A 227 38.72 -2.04 35.10
C PRO A 227 37.71 -3.14 35.48
N PHE A 228 37.07 -3.78 34.50
CA PHE A 228 36.41 -5.07 34.70
C PHE A 228 36.41 -5.85 33.39
N ALA A 229 37.52 -6.55 33.16
CA ALA A 229 37.61 -7.64 32.19
C ALA A 229 37.92 -8.91 32.99
N ASN A 230 36.89 -9.74 33.19
CA ASN A 230 36.99 -11.15 33.53
C ASN A 230 35.90 -11.84 32.70
N ALA A 231 36.30 -12.59 31.68
CA ALA A 231 36.59 -14.03 31.77
C ALA A 231 35.30 -14.85 31.76
N MET A 232 34.93 -15.34 30.57
CA MET A 232 34.25 -16.63 30.46
C MET A 232 34.48 -17.20 29.07
N GLN A 233 35.40 -18.17 29.03
CA GLN A 233 35.50 -19.21 28.00
C GLN A 233 34.19 -19.99 27.97
N ALA A 234 33.69 -20.25 26.76
CA ALA A 234 32.73 -21.31 26.50
C ALA A 234 33.09 -21.98 25.18
N ASP A 235 33.10 -23.30 25.24
CA ASP A 235 33.62 -24.26 24.27
C ASP A 235 32.98 -24.20 22.88
N GLU A 236 33.82 -24.22 21.85
CA GLU A 236 33.45 -24.54 20.47
C GLU A 236 33.36 -26.06 20.27
N PRO A 237 32.25 -26.59 19.73
CA PRO A 237 32.21 -27.96 19.23
C PRO A 237 32.78 -28.02 17.80
N LYS A 238 33.80 -28.87 17.66
CA LYS A 238 34.48 -29.30 16.44
C LYS A 238 33.50 -29.64 15.31
N GLN A 239 33.56 -28.89 14.21
CA GLN A 239 32.99 -29.29 12.92
C GLN A 239 33.93 -30.27 12.23
N ALA A 240 33.35 -31.39 11.78
CA ALA A 240 34.04 -32.44 11.03
C ALA A 240 34.23 -32.02 9.57
N ASP A 241 35.49 -32.01 9.14
CA ASP A 241 35.89 -31.82 7.75
C ASP A 241 35.37 -32.96 6.86
N TYR A 242 34.45 -32.63 5.95
CA TYR A 242 34.04 -33.50 4.86
C TYR A 242 34.66 -32.98 3.56
N HIS A 243 35.75 -33.64 3.14
CA HIS A 243 36.42 -33.42 1.86
C HIS A 243 35.68 -34.19 0.75
N PRO A 244 35.14 -33.55 -0.30
CA PRO A 244 34.80 -34.25 -1.53
C PRO A 244 36.01 -34.26 -2.46
N SER A 245 36.46 -35.46 -2.77
CA SER A 245 37.48 -35.76 -3.77
C SER A 245 37.11 -35.19 -5.15
N GLN A 246 37.87 -34.22 -5.63
CA GLN A 246 37.83 -33.75 -7.01
C GLN A 246 38.50 -34.79 -7.93
N LYS A 247 37.68 -35.54 -8.68
CA LYS A 247 38.14 -36.29 -9.85
C LYS A 247 38.39 -35.32 -11.00
N LYS A 248 39.66 -35.04 -11.28
CA LYS A 248 40.14 -34.44 -12.54
C LYS A 248 39.85 -35.40 -13.69
N ASN A 249 38.93 -35.03 -14.58
CA ASN A 249 38.72 -35.70 -15.85
C ASN A 249 39.19 -34.76 -16.97
N ASN A 250 40.43 -34.97 -17.44
CA ASN A 250 40.97 -34.31 -18.61
C ASN A 250 40.47 -35.03 -19.87
N GLY A 251 39.42 -34.50 -20.49
CA GLY A 251 38.99 -34.86 -21.84
C GLY A 251 39.34 -33.74 -22.83
N PRO A 252 39.83 -34.06 -24.04
CA PRO A 252 40.26 -33.07 -25.02
C PRO A 252 39.05 -32.32 -25.61
N GLY A 253 39.26 -31.03 -25.83
CA GLY A 253 38.24 -30.06 -26.22
C GLY A 253 37.49 -30.38 -27.51
N TRP A 254 36.18 -30.15 -27.43
CA TRP A 254 35.31 -29.76 -28.53
C TRP A 254 34.51 -28.57 -28.01
N ALA A 255 34.91 -27.36 -28.38
CA ALA A 255 34.12 -26.16 -28.11
C ALA A 255 32.98 -26.12 -29.14
N PRO A 256 31.70 -26.21 -28.75
CA PRO A 256 30.61 -25.91 -29.66
C PRO A 256 30.65 -24.40 -29.89
N THR A 257 30.88 -23.99 -31.13
CA THR A 257 30.66 -22.62 -31.55
C THR A 257 29.18 -22.32 -31.31
N GLU A 258 28.88 -21.44 -30.35
CA GLU A 258 27.54 -20.91 -30.14
C GLU A 258 27.10 -20.21 -31.43
N MET A 259 26.36 -20.94 -32.27
CA MET A 259 25.64 -20.30 -33.36
C MET A 259 24.52 -19.47 -32.73
N PRO A 260 24.43 -18.16 -33.00
CA PRO A 260 23.31 -17.36 -32.52
C PRO A 260 22.04 -18.02 -33.03
N ALA A 261 21.13 -18.34 -32.10
CA ALA A 261 19.84 -18.91 -32.44
C ALA A 261 19.18 -18.05 -33.52
N PRO A 262 18.65 -18.64 -34.60
CA PRO A 262 17.95 -17.86 -35.63
C PRO A 262 16.82 -17.11 -34.94
N SER A 263 16.95 -15.78 -34.86
CA SER A 263 15.87 -14.89 -34.47
C SER A 263 14.76 -15.12 -35.47
N LYS A 264 13.76 -15.92 -35.07
CA LYS A 264 12.51 -16.07 -35.81
C LYS A 264 11.98 -14.64 -35.95
N GLU A 265 12.07 -14.08 -37.17
CA GLU A 265 11.52 -12.77 -37.47
C GLU A 265 10.05 -12.81 -37.05
N ARG A 266 9.72 -12.15 -35.94
CA ARG A 266 8.35 -12.00 -35.48
C ARG A 266 7.58 -11.34 -36.63
N PRO A 267 6.36 -11.79 -36.93
CA PRO A 267 5.54 -11.18 -37.96
C PRO A 267 5.52 -9.66 -37.74
N GLY A 268 5.94 -8.89 -38.75
CA GLY A 268 6.01 -7.43 -38.65
C GLY A 268 4.65 -6.82 -38.33
N ALA A 269 4.63 -5.53 -37.94
CA ALA A 269 3.42 -4.81 -37.50
C ALA A 269 2.19 -4.93 -38.43
N GLU A 270 2.38 -5.30 -39.71
CA GLU A 270 1.29 -5.61 -40.66
C GLU A 270 0.52 -6.91 -40.34
N SER A 271 1.13 -7.87 -39.64
CA SER A 271 0.47 -9.11 -39.19
C SER A 271 -0.50 -8.87 -38.04
N LEU A 272 -0.24 -7.87 -37.18
CA LEU A 272 -1.17 -7.47 -36.11
C LEU A 272 -2.47 -6.90 -36.68
N ASP A 273 -2.43 -6.31 -37.88
CA ASP A 273 -3.62 -5.82 -38.59
C ASP A 273 -4.46 -6.96 -39.19
N TYR A 274 -3.87 -8.14 -39.43
CA TYR A 274 -4.58 -9.31 -39.94
C TYR A 274 -5.43 -9.99 -38.83
N ASP A 275 -4.89 -10.09 -37.61
CA ASP A 275 -5.65 -10.57 -36.44
C ASP A 275 -6.73 -9.57 -36.00
N ARG A 276 -6.47 -8.25 -36.13
CA ARG A 276 -7.51 -7.22 -35.96
C ARG A 276 -8.72 -7.43 -36.88
N LYS A 277 -8.50 -7.82 -38.13
CA LYS A 277 -9.59 -8.03 -39.11
C LYS A 277 -10.40 -9.30 -38.83
N ARG A 278 -9.82 -10.32 -38.20
CA ARG A 278 -10.53 -11.56 -37.86
C ARG A 278 -11.45 -11.39 -36.63
N LEU A 279 -11.14 -10.45 -35.74
CA LEU A 279 -11.95 -10.06 -34.58
C LEU A 279 -12.91 -8.88 -34.85
N ALA A 280 -12.79 -8.20 -35.99
CA ALA A 280 -13.60 -7.03 -36.37
C ALA A 280 -15.10 -7.33 -36.65
N GLY A 281 -15.58 -8.55 -36.41
CA GLY A 281 -16.96 -8.97 -36.66
C GLY A 281 -18.01 -8.24 -35.80
N GLN A 282 -17.63 -7.71 -34.64
CA GLN A 282 -18.37 -6.73 -33.84
C GLN A 282 -17.56 -6.50 -32.56
N ASP A 283 -16.85 -5.37 -32.44
CA ASP A 283 -16.21 -5.00 -31.17
C ASP A 283 -17.28 -5.00 -30.08
N SER A 284 -17.15 -5.90 -29.09
CA SER A 284 -18.09 -5.96 -27.97
C SER A 284 -18.10 -4.60 -27.24
N LEU A 285 -19.24 -4.22 -26.65
CA LEU A 285 -19.35 -2.96 -25.89
C LEU A 285 -18.26 -2.86 -24.81
N MET A 286 -17.91 -3.99 -24.17
CA MET A 286 -16.79 -4.09 -23.24
C MET A 286 -15.45 -3.75 -23.89
N SER A 287 -15.18 -4.31 -25.07
CA SER A 287 -13.94 -4.05 -25.81
C SER A 287 -13.82 -2.58 -26.24
N GLN A 288 -14.92 -1.96 -26.65
CA GLN A 288 -14.97 -0.53 -26.99
C GLN A 288 -14.72 0.35 -25.77
N GLY A 289 -15.38 0.05 -24.64
CA GLY A 289 -15.20 0.77 -23.39
C GLY A 289 -13.78 0.64 -22.84
N ALA A 290 -13.19 -0.56 -22.91
CA ALA A 290 -11.81 -0.80 -22.47
C ALA A 290 -10.80 -0.05 -23.35
N ARG A 291 -11.01 -0.03 -24.68
CA ARG A 291 -10.21 0.78 -25.60
C ARG A 291 -10.28 2.27 -25.26
N ASP A 292 -11.49 2.83 -25.17
CA ASP A 292 -11.71 4.25 -24.88
C ASP A 292 -11.13 4.66 -23.52
N ALA A 293 -11.35 3.83 -22.50
CA ALA A 293 -10.82 4.07 -21.16
C ALA A 293 -9.30 4.03 -21.11
N LEU A 294 -8.68 3.07 -21.80
CA LEU A 294 -7.23 2.93 -21.86
C LEU A 294 -6.59 4.08 -22.64
N GLU A 295 -7.06 4.36 -23.87
CA GLU A 295 -6.54 5.43 -24.74
C GLU A 295 -6.60 6.80 -24.06
N LYS A 296 -7.73 7.14 -23.44
CA LYS A 296 -7.87 8.43 -22.74
C LYS A 296 -6.95 8.53 -21.52
N SER A 297 -6.59 7.39 -20.90
CA SER A 297 -5.83 7.34 -19.65
C SER A 297 -4.32 7.31 -19.86
N CYS A 298 -3.90 6.74 -20.98
CA CYS A 298 -2.54 6.76 -21.44
C CYS A 298 -2.05 8.18 -21.71
N ILE A 299 -0.74 8.36 -21.57
CA ILE A 299 -0.04 9.60 -21.90
C ILE A 299 0.74 9.26 -23.16
N ASN A 300 0.44 9.92 -24.26
CA ASN A 300 1.13 9.69 -25.52
C ASN A 300 2.61 10.00 -25.35
N PHE A 301 3.45 9.07 -25.79
CA PHE A 301 4.90 9.19 -25.73
C PHE A 301 5.49 9.03 -27.14
N THR A 302 6.50 9.83 -27.47
CA THR A 302 7.11 9.87 -28.81
C THR A 302 8.30 8.93 -28.98
N GLU A 303 8.86 8.41 -27.88
CA GLU A 303 10.00 7.50 -27.92
C GLU A 303 9.57 6.05 -28.21
N PRO A 304 10.50 5.17 -28.65
CA PRO A 304 10.22 3.75 -28.82
C PRO A 304 9.62 3.13 -27.55
N VAL A 305 8.48 2.47 -27.73
CA VAL A 305 7.74 1.80 -26.66
C VAL A 305 8.42 0.47 -26.34
N VAL A 306 8.66 0.19 -25.06
CA VAL A 306 9.15 -1.12 -24.61
C VAL A 306 8.00 -2.11 -24.63
N GLU A 307 8.13 -3.16 -25.44
CA GLU A 307 7.10 -4.19 -25.63
C GLU A 307 6.89 -5.06 -24.38
N LEU A 308 5.65 -5.53 -24.21
CA LEU A 308 5.26 -6.48 -23.19
C LEU A 308 5.47 -7.90 -23.70
N GLU A 309 6.57 -8.54 -23.29
CA GLU A 309 6.80 -9.94 -23.62
C GLU A 309 6.18 -10.88 -22.59
N LYS A 310 6.59 -10.75 -21.33
CA LYS A 310 6.20 -11.63 -20.23
C LYS A 310 5.63 -10.82 -19.08
N ALA A 311 4.71 -11.44 -18.34
CA ALA A 311 4.11 -10.84 -17.15
C ALA A 311 3.95 -11.86 -16.02
N THR A 312 4.22 -11.41 -14.79
CA THR A 312 3.88 -12.08 -13.53
C THR A 312 3.01 -11.18 -12.64
N ASN A 313 3.22 -9.87 -12.70
CA ASN A 313 2.47 -8.85 -11.97
C ASN A 313 1.40 -8.24 -12.88
N MET A 314 0.13 -8.31 -12.44
CA MET A 314 -0.99 -7.77 -13.19
C MET A 314 -1.94 -7.02 -12.26
N ALA A 315 -2.70 -6.09 -12.82
CA ALA A 315 -3.85 -5.51 -12.14
C ALA A 315 -5.13 -6.19 -12.65
N CYS A 316 -6.04 -6.52 -11.73
CA CYS A 316 -7.30 -7.16 -12.04
C CYS A 316 -8.45 -6.25 -11.62
N ILE A 317 -9.37 -6.00 -12.55
CA ILE A 317 -10.64 -5.33 -12.29
C ILE A 317 -11.73 -6.39 -12.45
N LEU A 318 -12.51 -6.60 -11.39
CA LEU A 318 -13.68 -7.47 -11.44
C LEU A 318 -14.80 -6.75 -12.20
N VAL A 319 -15.33 -7.38 -13.25
CA VAL A 319 -16.37 -6.76 -14.06
C VAL A 319 -17.61 -7.64 -14.00
N GLU A 320 -18.63 -7.14 -13.32
CA GLU A 320 -19.91 -7.83 -13.15
C GLU A 320 -21.07 -6.91 -13.48
N SER A 321 -21.79 -7.28 -14.52
CA SER A 321 -22.96 -6.56 -15.05
C SER A 321 -23.95 -7.56 -15.61
N SER A 322 -25.05 -7.06 -16.18
CA SER A 322 -26.07 -7.92 -16.79
C SER A 322 -25.54 -8.73 -17.98
N ARG A 323 -24.61 -8.16 -18.76
CA ARG A 323 -24.07 -8.74 -20.00
C ARG A 323 -22.65 -9.26 -19.87
N PHE A 324 -21.88 -8.71 -18.95
CA PHE A 324 -20.46 -9.04 -18.79
C PHE A 324 -20.19 -9.54 -17.39
N SER A 325 -19.55 -10.70 -17.30
CA SER A 325 -19.06 -11.29 -16.07
C SER A 325 -17.68 -11.87 -16.36
N GLY A 326 -16.64 -11.33 -15.73
CA GLY A 326 -15.26 -11.78 -15.91
C GLY A 326 -14.22 -10.88 -15.26
N TYR A 327 -12.95 -11.19 -15.53
CA TYR A 327 -11.82 -10.42 -15.04
C TYR A 327 -11.20 -9.60 -16.17
N LEU A 328 -11.07 -8.30 -15.97
CA LEU A 328 -10.32 -7.43 -16.86
C LEU A 328 -8.90 -7.29 -16.31
N ILE A 329 -7.95 -7.90 -17.01
CA ILE A 329 -6.56 -8.02 -16.60
C ILE A 329 -5.72 -7.03 -17.38
N ALA A 330 -4.91 -6.26 -16.67
CA ALA A 330 -3.99 -5.31 -17.25
C ALA A 330 -2.55 -5.65 -16.83
N ALA A 331 -1.65 -5.70 -17.80
CA ALA A 331 -0.23 -5.97 -17.62
C ALA A 331 0.61 -4.86 -18.27
N MET A 332 1.80 -4.61 -17.72
CA MET A 332 2.72 -3.56 -18.16
C MET A 332 4.09 -4.17 -18.47
N ALA A 333 4.78 -3.62 -19.47
CA ALA A 333 6.09 -4.09 -19.89
C ALA A 333 7.10 -4.15 -18.74
N LYS A 334 8.13 -4.99 -18.90
CA LYS A 334 9.18 -5.29 -17.89
C LYS A 334 8.65 -5.86 -16.56
N ASP A 335 7.47 -6.46 -16.58
CA ASP A 335 6.84 -7.08 -15.39
C ASP A 335 6.70 -6.12 -14.18
N LYS A 336 6.53 -4.83 -14.47
CA LYS A 336 6.43 -3.79 -13.46
C LYS A 336 5.07 -3.81 -12.80
N LYS A 337 5.03 -3.51 -11.49
CA LYS A 337 3.75 -3.29 -10.78
C LYS A 337 3.05 -2.06 -11.37
N MET A 338 1.79 -2.25 -11.74
CA MET A 338 0.93 -1.18 -12.24
C MET A 338 0.74 -0.09 -11.19
N ASP A 339 0.76 1.17 -11.61
CA ASP A 339 0.37 2.28 -10.74
C ASP A 339 -1.14 2.19 -10.43
N THR A 340 -1.48 2.12 -9.14
CA THR A 340 -2.85 2.05 -8.63
C THR A 340 -3.68 3.24 -9.10
N LEU A 341 -3.10 4.45 -9.13
CA LEU A 341 -3.82 5.65 -9.55
C LEU A 341 -4.16 5.61 -11.05
N PHE A 342 -3.24 5.10 -11.86
CA PHE A 342 -3.46 4.91 -13.29
C PHE A 342 -4.59 3.90 -13.53
N ILE A 343 -4.54 2.72 -12.90
CA ILE A 343 -5.54 1.69 -13.15
C ILE A 343 -6.92 2.08 -12.60
N ASP A 344 -6.99 2.81 -11.48
CA ASP A 344 -8.26 3.34 -10.98
C ASP A 344 -8.87 4.40 -11.90
N LYS A 345 -8.03 5.20 -12.57
CA LYS A 345 -8.47 6.14 -13.61
C LYS A 345 -9.04 5.41 -14.82
N VAL A 346 -8.40 4.32 -15.27
CA VAL A 346 -8.90 3.45 -16.34
C VAL A 346 -10.23 2.81 -15.93
N ARG A 347 -10.29 2.19 -14.74
CA ARG A 347 -11.50 1.57 -14.17
C ARG A 347 -12.66 2.55 -14.12
N SER A 348 -12.44 3.74 -13.56
CA SER A 348 -13.48 4.78 -13.42
C SER A 348 -14.05 5.20 -14.77
N ARG A 349 -13.20 5.31 -15.79
CA ARG A 349 -13.62 5.68 -17.16
C ARG A 349 -14.36 4.54 -17.85
N LEU A 350 -13.88 3.30 -17.71
CA LEU A 350 -14.55 2.12 -18.23
C LEU A 350 -15.96 1.99 -17.61
N PHE A 351 -16.05 2.09 -16.28
CA PHE A 351 -17.33 1.92 -15.58
C PHE A 351 -18.28 3.06 -15.89
N LYS A 352 -17.77 4.30 -16.05
CA LYS A 352 -18.58 5.40 -16.57
C LYS A 352 -19.10 5.10 -17.97
N PHE A 353 -18.24 4.69 -18.90
CA PHE A 353 -18.65 4.35 -20.26
C PHE A 353 -19.72 3.26 -20.29
N LEU A 354 -19.55 2.19 -19.50
CA LEU A 354 -20.52 1.10 -19.45
C LEU A 354 -21.87 1.54 -18.82
N ARG A 355 -21.84 2.37 -17.78
CA ARG A 355 -23.04 2.97 -17.18
C ARG A 355 -23.78 3.89 -18.16
N ASP A 356 -23.05 4.70 -18.91
CA ASP A 356 -23.61 5.57 -19.96
C ASP A 356 -24.27 4.75 -21.10
N ASN A 357 -23.88 3.48 -21.25
CA ASN A 357 -24.46 2.53 -22.20
C ASN A 357 -25.44 1.53 -21.56
N GLY A 358 -25.95 1.83 -20.36
CA GLY A 358 -27.04 1.09 -19.72
C GLY A 358 -26.64 -0.11 -18.85
N GLU A 359 -25.35 -0.35 -18.61
CA GLU A 359 -24.91 -1.38 -17.67
C GLU A 359 -24.93 -0.89 -16.22
N GLN A 360 -25.31 -1.78 -15.30
CA GLN A 360 -25.20 -1.53 -13.87
C GLN A 360 -24.02 -2.32 -13.33
N LEU A 361 -23.01 -1.61 -12.83
CA LEU A 361 -21.80 -2.19 -12.28
C LEU A 361 -21.68 -1.78 -10.80
N PRO A 362 -21.40 -2.73 -9.88
CA PRO A 362 -21.01 -2.37 -8.53
C PRO A 362 -19.66 -1.66 -8.56
N ASP A 363 -19.41 -0.78 -7.59
CA ASP A 363 -18.09 -0.20 -7.41
C ASP A 363 -17.15 -1.27 -6.86
N SER A 364 -16.48 -1.99 -7.76
CA SER A 364 -15.45 -2.99 -7.43
C SER A 364 -14.08 -2.35 -7.38
N GLU A 365 -13.28 -2.66 -6.37
CA GLU A 365 -11.89 -2.19 -6.28
C GLU A 365 -10.97 -2.90 -7.28
N THR A 366 -9.89 -2.22 -7.65
CA THR A 366 -8.82 -2.83 -8.44
C THR A 366 -7.91 -3.64 -7.52
N MET A 367 -7.64 -4.90 -7.88
CA MET A 367 -6.80 -5.78 -7.06
C MET A 367 -5.48 -6.10 -7.78
N PRO A 368 -4.31 -5.90 -7.13
CA PRO A 368 -3.04 -6.35 -7.69
C PRO A 368 -2.95 -7.88 -7.54
N ILE A 369 -2.68 -8.59 -8.63
CA ILE A 369 -2.55 -10.04 -8.65
C ILE A 369 -1.16 -10.45 -9.11
N LYS A 370 -0.69 -11.57 -8.56
CA LYS A 370 0.52 -12.26 -9.02
C LYS A 370 0.15 -13.60 -9.62
N VAL A 371 0.57 -13.84 -10.85
CA VAL A 371 0.34 -15.08 -11.60
C VAL A 371 1.66 -15.73 -12.00
N LYS A 372 1.59 -16.94 -12.55
CA LYS A 372 2.74 -17.61 -13.17
C LYS A 372 3.23 -16.80 -14.38
N GLU A 373 4.54 -16.80 -14.60
CA GLU A 373 5.14 -16.15 -15.76
C GLU A 373 4.55 -16.72 -17.06
N VAL A 374 4.05 -15.83 -17.91
CA VAL A 374 3.39 -16.18 -19.16
C VAL A 374 3.73 -15.16 -20.25
N PRO A 375 3.92 -15.58 -21.53
CA PRO A 375 3.91 -14.65 -22.66
C PRO A 375 2.52 -14.03 -22.79
N PHE A 376 2.34 -12.81 -22.27
CA PHE A 376 1.00 -12.27 -21.97
C PHE A 376 0.13 -12.14 -23.21
N GLU A 377 0.70 -11.64 -24.31
CA GLU A 377 -0.02 -11.44 -25.56
C GLU A 377 -0.50 -12.76 -26.16
N ASP A 378 0.39 -13.73 -26.35
CA ASP A 378 0.04 -15.03 -26.93
C ASP A 378 -1.03 -15.75 -26.10
N TRP A 379 -0.87 -15.72 -24.77
CA TRP A 379 -1.83 -16.32 -23.84
C TRP A 379 -3.19 -15.61 -23.88
N ALA A 380 -3.20 -14.28 -23.88
CA ALA A 380 -4.43 -13.50 -23.92
C ALA A 380 -5.17 -13.68 -25.24
N LEU A 381 -4.48 -13.75 -26.38
CA LEU A 381 -5.10 -14.00 -27.68
C LEU A 381 -5.81 -15.36 -27.75
N GLU A 382 -5.33 -16.37 -27.01
CA GLU A 382 -5.96 -17.70 -26.98
C GLU A 382 -7.13 -17.79 -26.00
N HIS A 383 -7.05 -17.14 -24.84
CA HIS A 383 -7.99 -17.37 -23.73
C HIS A 383 -8.91 -16.19 -23.40
N ALA A 384 -8.58 -14.97 -23.84
CA ALA A 384 -9.39 -13.78 -23.57
C ALA A 384 -10.42 -13.55 -24.68
N ASP A 385 -11.52 -12.88 -24.33
CA ASP A 385 -12.55 -12.44 -25.29
C ASP A 385 -12.01 -11.31 -26.19
N PHE A 386 -11.18 -10.44 -25.64
CA PHE A 386 -10.43 -9.45 -26.40
C PHE A 386 -9.12 -9.08 -25.72
N LEU A 387 -8.20 -8.53 -26.52
CA LEU A 387 -6.96 -7.90 -26.11
C LEU A 387 -6.88 -6.47 -26.68
N ARG A 388 -6.43 -5.52 -25.87
CA ARG A 388 -6.14 -4.14 -26.25
C ARG A 388 -4.76 -3.74 -25.76
N LYS A 389 -4.00 -3.07 -26.62
CA LYS A 389 -2.66 -2.58 -26.32
C LYS A 389 -2.63 -1.06 -26.44
N SER A 390 -1.82 -0.43 -25.60
CA SER A 390 -1.55 1.01 -25.64
C SER A 390 -0.15 1.28 -25.08
N ALA A 391 0.31 2.52 -25.15
CA ALA A 391 1.58 2.94 -24.57
C ALA A 391 1.35 3.94 -23.44
N HIS A 392 2.06 3.79 -22.33
CA HIS A 392 2.04 4.73 -21.22
C HIS A 392 3.45 4.91 -20.67
N ASN A 393 3.96 6.13 -20.67
CA ASN A 393 5.31 6.46 -20.21
C ASN A 393 6.42 5.63 -20.88
N GLY A 394 6.28 5.38 -22.19
CA GLY A 394 7.24 4.57 -22.96
C GLY A 394 7.19 3.07 -22.71
N GLU A 395 6.22 2.58 -21.93
CA GLU A 395 6.01 1.16 -21.64
C GLU A 395 4.70 0.69 -22.30
N GLU A 396 4.72 -0.47 -22.96
CA GLU A 396 3.50 -1.08 -23.49
C GLU A 396 2.63 -1.54 -22.32
N ILE A 397 1.34 -1.20 -22.39
CA ILE A 397 0.31 -1.72 -21.50
C ILE A 397 -0.65 -2.53 -22.36
N ALA A 398 -0.94 -3.75 -21.91
CA ALA A 398 -1.93 -4.61 -22.52
C ALA A 398 -3.06 -4.91 -21.53
N MET A 399 -4.29 -4.96 -22.05
CA MET A 399 -5.50 -5.20 -21.29
C MET A 399 -6.35 -6.26 -21.98
N ALA A 400 -6.70 -7.32 -21.25
CA ALA A 400 -7.43 -8.47 -21.76
C ALA A 400 -8.60 -8.83 -20.85
N PHE A 401 -9.73 -9.21 -21.44
CA PHE A 401 -10.92 -9.61 -20.69
C PHE A 401 -11.13 -11.12 -20.71
N PHE A 402 -11.12 -11.74 -19.53
CA PHE A 402 -11.31 -13.18 -19.37
C PHE A 402 -12.71 -13.45 -18.82
N PRO A 403 -13.65 -13.96 -19.63
CA PRO A 403 -15.03 -14.17 -19.21
C PRO A 403 -15.12 -15.29 -18.17
N ARG A 404 -15.93 -15.06 -17.14
CA ARG A 404 -16.21 -16.02 -16.06
C ARG A 404 -17.62 -15.77 -15.51
N ARG A 405 -18.48 -16.79 -15.47
CA ARG A 405 -19.91 -16.63 -15.09
C ARG A 405 -20.15 -16.64 -13.58
N ASP A 406 -19.24 -17.20 -12.80
CA ASP A 406 -19.34 -17.45 -11.36
C ASP A 406 -18.46 -16.49 -10.54
N LEU A 407 -18.49 -15.20 -10.88
CA LEU A 407 -17.69 -14.19 -10.18
C LEU A 407 -18.12 -13.99 -8.72
N LYS A 408 -19.41 -13.93 -8.44
CA LYS A 408 -19.89 -13.72 -7.07
C LYS A 408 -19.67 -14.96 -6.22
N VAL A 409 -18.92 -14.78 -5.14
CA VAL A 409 -18.88 -15.76 -4.06
C VAL A 409 -20.27 -15.83 -3.45
N LYS A 410 -20.81 -17.04 -3.34
CA LYS A 410 -22.06 -17.27 -2.61
C LYS A 410 -21.77 -17.19 -1.12
N LEU A 411 -21.92 -15.99 -0.56
CA LEU A 411 -21.83 -15.77 0.88
C LEU A 411 -23.13 -16.23 1.53
N LEU A 412 -23.02 -17.04 2.58
CA LEU A 412 -24.15 -17.35 3.45
C LEU A 412 -24.14 -16.45 4.69
N ASP A 413 -25.33 -16.15 5.18
CA ASP A 413 -25.50 -15.38 6.42
C ASP A 413 -25.01 -16.19 7.62
N CYS A 414 -24.26 -15.51 8.49
CA CYS A 414 -23.70 -16.05 9.72
C CYS A 414 -24.39 -15.42 10.93
N SER A 415 -24.32 -16.09 12.08
CA SER A 415 -24.75 -15.49 13.35
C SER A 415 -23.85 -14.33 13.81
N ASP A 416 -22.64 -14.25 13.26
CA ASP A 416 -21.67 -13.20 13.55
C ASP A 416 -21.58 -12.26 12.35
N GLU A 417 -21.83 -10.96 12.58
CA GLU A 417 -21.84 -9.93 11.56
C GLU A 417 -20.45 -9.69 10.96
N GLU A 418 -19.37 -9.99 11.69
CA GLU A 418 -18.00 -9.78 11.21
C GLU A 418 -17.50 -10.94 10.33
N MET A 419 -18.25 -12.05 10.29
CA MET A 419 -17.88 -13.26 9.56
C MET A 419 -18.76 -13.44 8.32
N ALA A 420 -18.18 -14.05 7.29
CA ALA A 420 -18.90 -14.52 6.11
C ALA A 420 -18.63 -16.02 5.93
N ALA A 421 -19.68 -16.80 5.71
CA ALA A 421 -19.57 -18.21 5.39
C ALA A 421 -19.42 -18.41 3.89
N ILE A 422 -18.42 -19.19 3.50
CA ILE A 422 -18.13 -19.57 2.12
C ILE A 422 -18.18 -21.08 1.98
N HIS A 423 -18.63 -21.56 0.82
CA HIS A 423 -18.61 -23.00 0.55
C HIS A 423 -17.16 -23.49 0.46
N ILE A 424 -16.87 -24.68 1.01
CA ILE A 424 -15.51 -25.23 1.02
C ILE A 424 -14.93 -25.44 -0.40
N ASP A 425 -15.79 -25.53 -1.41
CA ASP A 425 -15.38 -25.66 -2.82
C ASP A 425 -14.88 -24.37 -3.45
N GLU A 426 -15.12 -23.21 -2.84
CA GLU A 426 -14.53 -21.95 -3.28
C GLU A 426 -13.02 -21.90 -2.99
N LEU A 427 -12.50 -22.80 -2.15
CA LEU A 427 -11.06 -22.94 -1.88
C LEU A 427 -10.45 -24.06 -2.73
N SER A 428 -9.42 -23.69 -3.47
CA SER A 428 -8.58 -24.62 -4.23
C SER A 428 -7.64 -25.35 -3.29
N SER A 429 -7.44 -26.65 -3.54
CA SER A 429 -6.48 -27.46 -2.78
C SER A 429 -5.04 -27.13 -3.15
N ASP A 430 -4.15 -27.21 -2.17
CA ASP A 430 -2.70 -27.10 -2.33
C ASP A 430 -2.22 -25.72 -2.83
N ILE A 431 -3.05 -24.69 -2.63
CA ILE A 431 -2.72 -23.29 -2.94
C ILE A 431 -2.68 -22.49 -1.63
N PRO A 432 -1.67 -21.62 -1.40
CA PRO A 432 -1.63 -20.74 -0.25
C PRO A 432 -2.79 -19.73 -0.30
N VAL A 433 -3.50 -19.58 0.82
CA VAL A 433 -4.57 -18.58 0.98
C VAL A 433 -3.98 -17.24 1.42
N GLU A 434 -4.55 -16.13 0.99
CA GLU A 434 -4.10 -14.77 1.36
C GLU A 434 -4.95 -14.15 2.49
N PHE A 435 -5.70 -14.96 3.22
CA PHE A 435 -6.63 -14.56 4.29
C PHE A 435 -6.73 -15.66 5.34
N ASN A 436 -7.35 -15.37 6.47
CA ASN A 436 -7.52 -16.31 7.56
C ASN A 436 -8.81 -17.13 7.36
N VAL A 437 -8.69 -18.46 7.45
CA VAL A 437 -9.80 -19.40 7.28
C VAL A 437 -10.17 -20.00 8.62
N TYR A 438 -11.43 -19.89 8.99
CA TYR A 438 -11.97 -20.35 10.28
C TYR A 438 -13.00 -21.47 10.10
N ILE A 439 -13.08 -22.35 11.09
CA ILE A 439 -14.15 -23.32 11.25
C ILE A 439 -15.06 -22.84 12.38
N TYR A 440 -16.36 -22.83 12.13
CA TYR A 440 -17.36 -22.54 13.15
C TYR A 440 -17.72 -23.80 13.94
N LEU A 441 -17.77 -23.67 15.27
CA LEU A 441 -18.14 -24.74 16.20
C LEU A 441 -19.51 -24.43 16.82
N PRO A 442 -20.61 -25.02 16.31
CA PRO A 442 -21.97 -24.65 16.72
C PRO A 442 -22.28 -24.87 18.20
N ARG A 443 -21.58 -25.82 18.85
CA ARG A 443 -21.83 -26.16 20.26
C ARG A 443 -21.46 -25.04 21.23
N ASN A 444 -20.47 -24.21 20.89
CA ASN A 444 -19.98 -23.14 21.75
C ASN A 444 -19.99 -21.76 21.09
N ASN A 445 -20.54 -21.66 19.88
CA ASN A 445 -20.59 -20.43 19.07
C ASN A 445 -19.20 -19.79 18.89
N LYS A 446 -18.15 -20.59 18.70
CA LYS A 446 -16.78 -20.08 18.49
C LYS A 446 -16.27 -20.37 17.09
N TYR A 447 -15.42 -19.48 16.60
CA TYR A 447 -14.63 -19.66 15.40
C TYR A 447 -13.22 -20.10 15.78
N LEU A 448 -12.76 -21.19 15.17
CA LEU A 448 -11.41 -21.72 15.33
C LEU A 448 -10.60 -21.42 14.07
N LEU A 449 -9.48 -20.72 14.19
CA LEU A 449 -8.56 -20.50 13.09
C LEU A 449 -8.03 -21.86 12.60
N TYR A 450 -8.31 -22.20 11.35
CA TYR A 450 -7.95 -23.48 10.75
C TYR A 450 -6.76 -23.35 9.80
N THR A 451 -6.74 -22.32 8.96
CA THR A 451 -5.61 -22.03 8.07
C THR A 451 -5.29 -20.54 8.18
N PRO A 452 -4.13 -20.17 8.72
CA PRO A 452 -3.71 -18.77 8.78
C PRO A 452 -3.40 -18.25 7.37
N CYS A 453 -3.46 -16.93 7.20
CA CYS A 453 -3.00 -16.25 5.98
C CYS A 453 -1.55 -16.68 5.62
N GLY A 454 -1.32 -16.96 4.33
CA GLY A 454 -0.09 -17.54 3.79
C GLY A 454 0.01 -19.06 3.93
N GLY A 455 -0.86 -19.69 4.72
CA GLY A 455 -0.94 -21.14 4.87
C GLY A 455 -1.50 -21.81 3.62
N THR A 456 -1.03 -23.02 3.33
CA THR A 456 -1.56 -23.84 2.22
C THR A 456 -2.76 -24.65 2.68
N PHE A 457 -3.89 -24.52 1.98
CA PHE A 457 -5.08 -25.32 2.25
C PHE A 457 -4.97 -26.68 1.54
N MET A 458 -4.40 -27.67 2.23
CA MET A 458 -4.02 -28.95 1.61
C MET A 458 -5.24 -29.77 1.16
N HIS A 459 -5.07 -30.56 0.10
CA HIS A 459 -6.14 -31.45 -0.38
C HIS A 459 -6.68 -32.39 0.71
N ASN A 460 -5.78 -33.06 1.43
CA ASN A 460 -6.13 -33.97 2.53
C ASN A 460 -6.82 -33.26 3.71
N GLN A 461 -6.59 -31.95 3.90
CA GLN A 461 -7.32 -31.16 4.90
C GLN A 461 -8.76 -30.93 4.44
N LYS A 462 -8.95 -30.53 3.18
CA LYS A 462 -10.25 -30.34 2.56
C LYS A 462 -11.10 -31.61 2.64
N GLU A 463 -10.56 -32.76 2.23
CA GLU A 463 -11.28 -34.05 2.29
C GLU A 463 -11.70 -34.42 3.71
N ARG A 464 -10.82 -34.24 4.71
CA ARG A 464 -11.16 -34.54 6.11
C ARG A 464 -12.29 -33.66 6.63
N LEU A 465 -12.32 -32.38 6.24
CA LEU A 465 -13.39 -31.45 6.61
C LEU A 465 -14.72 -31.88 5.99
N VAL A 466 -14.72 -32.18 4.70
CA VAL A 466 -15.90 -32.69 3.98
C VAL A 466 -16.41 -33.98 4.61
N ASN A 467 -15.52 -34.94 4.90
CA ASN A 467 -15.85 -36.20 5.55
C ASN A 467 -16.38 -36.03 6.98
N SER A 468 -16.00 -34.93 7.65
CA SER A 468 -16.52 -34.56 8.97
C SER A 468 -17.85 -33.79 8.91
N GLY A 469 -18.42 -33.61 7.71
CA GLY A 469 -19.67 -32.87 7.49
C GLY A 469 -19.51 -31.35 7.45
N VAL A 470 -18.29 -30.83 7.36
CA VAL A 470 -18.03 -29.39 7.24
C VAL A 470 -18.20 -28.98 5.77
N SER A 471 -19.30 -28.30 5.46
CA SER A 471 -19.61 -27.76 4.12
C SER A 471 -19.19 -26.30 3.94
N HIS A 472 -19.09 -25.55 5.04
CA HIS A 472 -18.80 -24.13 5.01
C HIS A 472 -17.61 -23.77 5.90
N LEU A 473 -16.78 -22.88 5.37
CA LEU A 473 -15.69 -22.23 6.08
C LEU A 473 -16.02 -20.76 6.27
N HIS A 474 -15.38 -20.12 7.23
CA HIS A 474 -15.68 -18.75 7.58
C HIS A 474 -14.44 -17.87 7.40
N ILE A 475 -14.67 -16.66 6.92
CA ILE A 475 -13.63 -15.63 6.75
C ILE A 475 -14.13 -14.32 7.32
N LEU A 476 -13.22 -13.43 7.72
CA LEU A 476 -13.61 -12.09 8.16
C LEU A 476 -14.15 -11.30 6.96
N ARG A 477 -15.24 -10.55 7.14
CA ARG A 477 -15.81 -9.69 6.07
C ARG A 477 -14.81 -8.68 5.53
N LEU A 478 -13.92 -8.18 6.40
CA LEU A 478 -12.85 -7.26 6.01
C LEU A 478 -11.80 -7.92 5.08
N GLU A 479 -11.73 -9.25 5.05
CA GLU A 479 -10.80 -10.02 4.22
C GLU A 479 -11.45 -10.53 2.91
N LEU A 480 -12.71 -10.17 2.61
CA LEU A 480 -13.42 -10.61 1.39
C LEU A 480 -12.70 -10.22 0.10
N ALA A 481 -12.06 -9.05 0.06
CA ALA A 481 -11.24 -8.65 -1.08
C ALA A 481 -10.07 -9.61 -1.34
N GLY A 482 -9.52 -10.22 -0.28
CA GLY A 482 -8.48 -11.25 -0.38
C GLY A 482 -9.01 -12.55 -1.00
N LEU A 483 -10.26 -12.91 -0.73
CA LEU A 483 -10.91 -14.07 -1.35
C LEU A 483 -11.14 -13.84 -2.84
N ASP A 484 -11.65 -12.66 -3.24
CA ASP A 484 -11.85 -12.34 -4.65
C ASP A 484 -10.53 -12.36 -5.44
N LYS A 485 -9.47 -11.80 -4.84
CA LYS A 485 -8.11 -11.85 -5.38
C LYS A 485 -7.62 -13.28 -5.55
N TYR A 486 -7.76 -14.12 -4.53
CA TYR A 486 -7.38 -15.53 -4.56
C TYR A 486 -8.12 -16.29 -5.68
N ARG A 487 -9.44 -16.09 -5.82
CA ARG A 487 -10.24 -16.73 -6.87
C ARG A 487 -9.84 -16.28 -8.27
N ALA A 488 -9.51 -15.00 -8.45
CA ALA A 488 -9.00 -14.47 -9.71
C ALA A 488 -7.63 -15.06 -10.06
N GLN A 489 -6.69 -15.09 -9.09
CA GLN A 489 -5.36 -15.66 -9.29
C GLN A 489 -5.41 -17.14 -9.69
N ASN A 490 -6.23 -17.94 -9.01
CA ASN A 490 -6.34 -19.37 -9.31
C ASN A 490 -6.91 -19.60 -10.71
N PHE A 491 -8.00 -18.89 -11.04
CA PHE A 491 -8.61 -18.98 -12.37
C PHE A 491 -7.63 -18.64 -13.50
N LEU A 492 -6.85 -17.55 -13.35
CA LEU A 492 -5.88 -17.15 -14.36
C LEU A 492 -4.71 -18.13 -14.42
N ASN A 493 -4.22 -18.61 -13.28
CA ASN A 493 -3.15 -19.61 -13.24
C ASN A 493 -3.57 -20.94 -13.88
N ASP A 494 -4.84 -21.34 -13.73
CA ASP A 494 -5.38 -22.52 -14.41
C ASP A 494 -5.39 -22.33 -15.93
N LYS A 495 -5.82 -21.16 -16.40
CA LYS A 495 -5.75 -20.79 -17.83
C LYS A 495 -4.32 -20.75 -18.36
N ILE A 496 -3.37 -20.26 -17.56
CA ILE A 496 -1.94 -20.27 -17.92
C ILE A 496 -1.41 -21.71 -18.01
N ASN A 497 -1.82 -22.59 -17.09
CA ASN A 497 -1.42 -24.01 -17.13
C ASN A 497 -1.97 -24.72 -18.38
N GLU A 498 -3.23 -24.45 -18.75
CA GLU A 498 -3.84 -24.95 -19.99
C GLU A 498 -3.03 -24.52 -21.23
N PHE A 499 -2.68 -23.22 -21.31
CA PHE A 499 -1.85 -22.68 -22.39
C PHE A 499 -0.47 -23.34 -22.46
N GLN A 500 0.22 -23.42 -21.33
CA GLN A 500 1.56 -24.03 -21.25
C GLN A 500 1.55 -25.52 -21.60
N ALA A 501 0.49 -26.25 -21.25
CA ALA A 501 0.34 -27.65 -21.63
C ALA A 501 0.22 -27.81 -23.15
N LYS A 502 -0.60 -26.98 -23.81
CA LYS A 502 -0.74 -26.98 -25.27
C LYS A 502 0.56 -26.61 -25.99
N GLU A 503 1.30 -25.62 -25.48
CA GLU A 503 2.60 -25.25 -26.05
C GLU A 503 3.62 -26.39 -25.95
N ARG A 504 3.61 -27.16 -24.86
CA ARG A 504 4.47 -28.36 -24.74
C ARG A 504 4.12 -29.42 -25.77
N ASP A 505 2.82 -29.66 -26.00
CA ASP A 505 2.36 -30.65 -26.97
C ASP A 505 2.72 -30.26 -28.41
N LYS A 506 2.72 -28.96 -28.75
CA LYS A 506 3.14 -28.46 -30.07
C LYS A 506 4.63 -28.66 -30.37
N VAL A 507 5.49 -28.72 -29.34
CA VAL A 507 6.95 -28.90 -29.51
C VAL A 507 7.33 -30.37 -29.73
N LEU A 508 6.46 -31.31 -29.36
CA LEU A 508 6.70 -32.74 -29.50
C LEU A 508 6.28 -33.30 -30.87
N VAL A 509 5.58 -32.51 -31.68
CA VAL A 509 5.16 -32.82 -33.05
C VAL A 509 6.14 -32.19 -34.03
#